data_AF-A0A0P1HA11-F1
#
_entry.id   AF-A0A0P1HA11-F1
#
_cell.length_a   1.000
_cell.length_b   1.000
_cell.length_c   1.000
_cell.angle_alpha   90.00
_cell.angle_beta   90.00
_cell.angle_gamma   90.00
#
_symmetry.space_group_name_H-M   'P 1'
#
loop_
_entity.id
_entity.type
_entity.pdbx_description
1 polymer ?
#
loop_
_entity_poly.entity_id
_entity_poly.type
_entity_poly.pdbx_seq_one_letter_code
_entity_poly.pdbx_strand_id
1 'polypeptide(L)'
;MNASSAPLPETQAERIRAVIAAAQDYAQAREAFDAASEGLERAHRQNCSTAGQDLEELDAAADAIGRTQAQVADLIATLVTDGSLETLSRLLAAEAALPGTPKGNGA
;
A
#
# COMPACT_ATOMS: atom_id res chain seq x y z
N MET A 1 -13.91 7.78 -22.53
CA MET A 1 -12.68 7.60 -21.73
C MET A 1 -12.70 6.16 -21.23
N ASN A 2 -11.81 5.30 -21.73
CA ASN A 2 -11.70 3.92 -21.26
C ASN A 2 -10.97 3.94 -19.92
N ALA A 3 -11.69 3.69 -18.83
CA ALA A 3 -11.08 3.28 -17.58
C ALA A 3 -10.36 1.95 -17.89
N SER A 4 -9.05 2.01 -18.02
CA SER A 4 -8.21 0.82 -18.12
C SER A 4 -8.20 0.18 -16.73
N SER A 5 -9.29 -0.48 -16.36
CA SER A 5 -9.33 -1.41 -15.25
C SER A 5 -8.40 -2.55 -15.63
N ALA A 6 -7.23 -2.61 -14.99
CA ALA A 6 -6.34 -3.74 -15.14
C ALA A 6 -7.15 -5.03 -14.92
N PRO A 7 -7.02 -6.05 -15.80
CA PRO A 7 -7.80 -7.26 -15.69
C PRO A 7 -7.57 -7.89 -14.31
N LEU A 8 -8.67 -8.23 -13.64
CA LEU A 8 -8.62 -8.89 -12.34
C LEU A 8 -7.85 -10.22 -12.50
N PRO A 9 -6.90 -10.52 -11.60
CA PRO A 9 -6.10 -11.74 -11.69
C PRO A 9 -6.99 -12.99 -11.65
N GLU A 10 -6.82 -13.86 -12.64
CA GLU A 10 -7.76 -14.96 -12.90
C GLU A 10 -7.60 -16.10 -11.88
N THR A 11 -6.38 -16.34 -11.40
CA THR A 11 -6.09 -17.44 -10.47
C THR A 11 -5.97 -16.99 -9.02
N GLN A 12 -6.27 -17.90 -8.07
CA GLN A 12 -6.15 -17.64 -6.63
C GLN A 12 -4.73 -17.18 -6.23
N ALA A 13 -3.69 -17.79 -6.81
CA ALA A 13 -2.30 -17.42 -6.54
C ALA A 13 -1.97 -16.00 -7.03
N GLU A 14 -2.52 -15.58 -8.16
CA GLU A 14 -2.34 -14.22 -8.68
C GLU A 14 -3.11 -13.18 -7.86
N ARG A 15 -4.33 -13.50 -7.38
CA ARG A 15 -5.09 -12.62 -6.48
C ARG A 15 -4.36 -12.40 -5.16
N ILE A 16 -3.79 -13.46 -4.58
CA ILE A 16 -3.00 -13.39 -3.34
C ILE A 16 -1.76 -12.52 -3.55
N ARG A 17 -1.03 -12.69 -4.66
CA ARG A 17 0.12 -11.83 -4.99
C ARG A 17 -0.30 -10.37 -5.19
N ALA A 18 -1.43 -10.13 -5.85
CA ALA A 18 -1.95 -8.78 -6.06
C ALA A 18 -2.34 -8.08 -4.75
N VAL A 19 -2.93 -8.80 -3.78
CA VAL A 19 -3.21 -8.25 -2.44
C VAL A 19 -1.92 -7.89 -1.71
N ILE A 20 -0.91 -8.77 -1.74
CA ILE A 20 0.37 -8.51 -1.08
C ILE A 20 1.07 -7.29 -1.69
N ALA A 21 1.09 -7.19 -3.03
CA ALA A 21 1.65 -6.04 -3.72
C ALA A 21 0.90 -4.74 -3.38
N ALA A 22 -0.44 -4.75 -3.43
CA ALA A 22 -1.24 -3.57 -3.07
C ALA A 22 -1.06 -3.15 -1.60
N ALA A 23 -0.87 -4.11 -0.68
CA ALA A 23 -0.57 -3.81 0.71
C ALA A 23 0.83 -3.19 0.92
N GLN A 24 1.82 -3.64 0.14
CA GLN A 24 3.16 -3.04 0.13
C GLN A 24 3.13 -1.62 -0.45
N ASP A 25 2.44 -1.43 -1.55
CA ASP A 25 2.25 -0.11 -2.18
C ASP A 25 1.55 0.86 -1.21
N TYR A 26 0.54 0.38 -0.48
CA TYR A 26 -0.12 1.16 0.56
C TYR A 26 0.83 1.56 1.70
N ALA A 27 1.66 0.63 2.20
CA ALA A 27 2.62 0.92 3.26
C ALA A 27 3.65 1.97 2.80
N GLN A 28 4.12 1.89 1.57
CA GLN A 28 5.06 2.86 1.00
C GLN A 28 4.41 4.23 0.77
N ALA A 29 3.17 4.27 0.27
CA ALA A 29 2.42 5.51 0.11
C ALA A 29 2.13 6.19 1.46
N ARG A 30 1.86 5.40 2.51
CA ARG A 30 1.70 5.87 3.88
C ARG A 30 2.97 6.53 4.41
N GLU A 31 4.12 5.89 4.26
CA GLU A 31 5.42 6.45 4.66
C GLU A 31 5.72 7.77 3.95
N ALA A 32 5.44 7.83 2.64
CA ALA A 32 5.62 9.06 1.87
C ALA A 32 4.69 10.19 2.35
N PHE A 33 3.43 9.87 2.66
CA PHE A 33 2.48 10.82 3.22
C PHE A 33 2.90 11.34 4.60
N ASP A 34 3.39 10.46 5.47
CA ASP A 34 3.88 10.85 6.80
C ASP A 34 5.11 11.75 6.67
N ALA A 35 6.04 11.43 5.78
CA ALA A 35 7.21 12.27 5.50
C ALA A 35 6.84 13.64 4.91
N ALA A 36 5.88 13.68 3.98
CA ALA A 36 5.37 14.93 3.40
C ALA A 36 4.64 15.78 4.46
N SER A 37 3.85 15.15 5.33
CA SER A 37 3.16 15.81 6.45
C SER A 37 4.15 16.44 7.43
N GLU A 38 5.21 15.69 7.81
CA GLU A 38 6.29 16.23 8.65
C GLU A 38 7.06 17.36 7.96
N GLY A 39 7.27 17.26 6.65
CA GLY A 39 7.85 18.30 5.80
C GLY A 39 7.03 19.59 5.85
N LEU A 40 5.72 19.48 5.63
CA LEU A 40 4.76 20.57 5.69
C LEU A 40 4.71 21.23 7.06
N GLU A 41 4.66 20.45 8.16
CA GLU A 41 4.69 21.00 9.52
C GLU A 41 6.01 21.72 9.85
N ARG A 42 7.12 21.25 9.29
CA ARG A 42 8.45 21.87 9.46
C ARG A 42 8.57 23.14 8.62
N ALA A 43 8.05 23.16 7.40
CA ALA A 43 7.98 24.33 6.51
C ALA A 43 7.02 25.40 7.06
N HIS A 44 5.86 24.99 7.59
CA HIS A 44 4.89 25.88 8.23
C HIS A 44 5.50 26.57 9.47
N ARG A 45 6.36 25.88 10.21
CA ARG A 45 7.17 26.46 11.29
C ARG A 45 8.27 27.42 10.81
N GLN A 46 8.68 27.38 9.54
CA GLN A 46 9.83 28.12 9.00
C GLN A 46 9.49 29.30 8.07
N ASN A 47 8.21 29.60 7.82
CA ASN A 47 7.64 30.67 6.99
C ASN A 47 7.30 30.30 5.53
N CYS A 48 6.19 30.90 5.08
CA CYS A 48 5.40 30.59 3.90
C CYS A 48 6.03 31.08 2.59
N SER A 49 6.70 30.18 1.86
CA SER A 49 6.93 30.39 0.42
C SER A 49 6.79 29.11 -0.42
N THR A 50 6.77 27.92 0.19
CA THR A 50 6.64 26.61 -0.50
C THR A 50 5.31 25.89 -0.24
N ALA A 51 4.46 26.41 0.64
CA ALA A 51 3.24 25.73 1.11
C ALA A 51 2.26 25.31 0.00
N GLY A 52 2.28 25.97 -1.16
CA GLY A 52 1.44 25.58 -2.31
C GLY A 52 1.88 24.27 -2.97
N GLN A 53 3.18 24.03 -3.11
CA GLN A 53 3.70 22.80 -3.73
C GLN A 53 3.59 21.61 -2.76
N ASP A 54 3.86 21.85 -1.48
CA ASP A 54 3.75 20.82 -0.44
C ASP A 54 2.29 20.35 -0.25
N LEU A 55 1.30 21.25 -0.43
CA LEU A 55 -0.13 20.91 -0.38
C LEU A 55 -0.58 20.07 -1.58
N GLU A 56 -0.11 20.38 -2.79
CA GLU A 56 -0.42 19.58 -3.98
C GLU A 56 0.16 18.16 -3.89
N GLU A 57 1.36 18.01 -3.32
CA GLU A 57 1.95 16.70 -3.07
C GLU A 57 1.19 15.91 -1.99
N LEU A 58 0.71 16.59 -0.95
CA LEU A 58 -0.11 15.96 0.10
C LEU A 58 -1.46 15.45 -0.44
N ASP A 59 -2.11 16.25 -1.28
CA ASP A 59 -3.38 15.90 -1.92
C ASP A 59 -3.21 14.70 -2.88
N ALA A 60 -2.16 14.72 -3.70
CA ALA A 60 -1.84 13.60 -4.58
C ALA A 60 -1.53 12.30 -3.81
N ALA A 61 -0.83 12.41 -2.68
CA ALA A 61 -0.54 11.26 -1.81
C ALA A 61 -1.80 10.72 -1.13
N ALA A 62 -2.69 11.60 -0.66
CA ALA A 62 -3.98 11.22 -0.09
C ALA A 62 -4.87 10.50 -1.11
N ASP A 63 -4.94 11.00 -2.34
CA ASP A 63 -5.66 10.37 -3.44
C ASP A 63 -5.08 9.00 -3.85
N ALA A 64 -3.75 8.86 -3.83
CA ALA A 64 -3.09 7.58 -4.05
C ALA A 64 -3.47 6.57 -2.96
N ILE A 65 -3.43 6.99 -1.69
CA ILE A 65 -3.85 6.17 -0.55
C ILE A 65 -5.31 5.71 -0.69
N GLY A 66 -6.23 6.62 -1.01
CA GLY A 66 -7.65 6.31 -1.15
C GLY A 66 -7.91 5.27 -2.26
N ARG A 67 -7.24 5.42 -3.40
CA ARG A 67 -7.35 4.45 -4.52
C ARG A 67 -6.81 3.07 -4.14
N THR A 68 -5.65 3.01 -3.49
CA THR A 68 -5.07 1.74 -3.07
C THR A 68 -5.92 1.06 -2.00
N GLN A 69 -6.49 1.81 -1.06
CA GLN A 69 -7.43 1.26 -0.07
C GLN A 69 -8.68 0.66 -0.71
N ALA A 70 -9.29 1.36 -1.69
CA ALA A 70 -10.45 0.83 -2.41
C ALA A 70 -10.10 -0.46 -3.16
N GLN A 71 -8.94 -0.50 -3.81
CA GLN A 71 -8.47 -1.69 -4.53
C GLN A 71 -8.22 -2.88 -3.59
N VAL A 72 -7.63 -2.66 -2.42
CA VAL A 72 -7.44 -3.70 -1.39
C VAL A 72 -8.80 -4.22 -0.90
N ALA A 73 -9.77 -3.34 -0.65
CA ALA A 73 -11.10 -3.73 -0.21
C ALA A 73 -11.81 -4.62 -1.25
N ASP A 74 -11.74 -4.27 -2.54
CA ASP A 74 -12.34 -5.06 -3.63
C ASP A 74 -11.70 -6.45 -3.78
N LEU A 75 -10.37 -6.54 -3.64
CA LEU A 75 -9.67 -7.82 -3.67
C LEU A 75 -10.01 -8.69 -2.46
N ILE A 76 -10.13 -8.11 -1.26
CA ILE A 76 -10.60 -8.84 -0.06
C ILE A 76 -12.03 -9.34 -0.28
N ALA A 77 -12.93 -8.52 -0.81
CA ALA A 77 -14.30 -8.92 -1.10
C ALA A 77 -14.35 -10.09 -2.11
N THR A 78 -13.48 -10.08 -3.12
CA THR A 78 -13.34 -11.18 -4.09
C THR A 78 -12.88 -12.47 -3.41
N LEU A 79 -11.88 -12.39 -2.53
CA LEU A 79 -11.35 -13.52 -1.76
C LEU A 79 -12.34 -14.08 -0.72
N VAL A 80 -13.20 -13.23 -0.16
CA VAL A 80 -14.31 -13.66 0.70
C VAL A 80 -15.33 -14.45 -0.12
N THR A 81 -15.68 -13.94 -1.30
CA THR A 81 -16.72 -14.52 -2.15
C THR A 81 -16.30 -15.87 -2.74
N ASP A 82 -15.03 -16.04 -3.09
CA ASP A 82 -14.50 -17.30 -3.63
C ASP A 82 -13.98 -18.27 -2.55
N GLY A 83 -14.10 -17.90 -1.26
CA GLY A 83 -13.70 -18.73 -0.11
C GLY A 83 -12.18 -18.82 0.11
N SER A 84 -11.38 -18.06 -0.64
CA SER A 84 -9.91 -18.10 -0.59
C SER A 84 -9.30 -17.32 0.56
N LEU A 85 -10.08 -16.52 1.29
CA LEU A 85 -9.60 -15.67 2.38
C LEU A 85 -8.86 -16.48 3.47
N GLU A 86 -9.37 -17.67 3.79
CA GLU A 86 -8.75 -18.56 4.80
C GLU A 86 -7.40 -19.14 4.32
N THR A 87 -7.23 -19.31 3.01
CA THR A 87 -5.96 -19.72 2.40
C THR A 87 -4.95 -18.58 2.45
N LEU A 88 -5.37 -17.35 2.13
CA LEU A 88 -4.53 -16.16 2.28
C LEU A 88 -4.11 -15.97 3.75
N SER A 89 -5.04 -16.10 4.70
CA SER A 89 -4.73 -15.96 6.13
C SER A 89 -3.69 -16.99 6.61
N ARG A 90 -3.78 -18.24 6.13
CA ARG A 90 -2.79 -19.28 6.46
C ARG A 90 -1.42 -19.01 5.84
N LEU A 91 -1.38 -18.52 4.60
CA LEU A 91 -0.12 -18.14 3.95
C LEU A 91 0.57 -16.97 4.65
N LEU A 92 -0.19 -15.93 5.02
CA LEU A 92 0.35 -14.79 5.76
C LEU A 92 0.86 -15.18 7.15
N ALA A 93 0.14 -16.08 7.85
CA ALA A 93 0.58 -16.59 9.14
C ALA A 93 1.86 -17.44 9.02
N ALA A 94 2.00 -18.23 7.96
CA ALA A 94 3.21 -19.00 7.69
C ALA A 94 4.40 -18.10 7.34
N GLU A 95 4.19 -17.04 6.56
CA GLU A 95 5.21 -16.04 6.22
C GLU A 95 5.67 -15.25 7.46
N ALA A 96 4.73 -14.84 8.32
CA ALA A 96 5.06 -14.16 9.59
C ALA A 96 5.78 -15.06 10.61
N ALA A 97 5.63 -16.39 10.47
CA ALA A 97 6.29 -17.39 11.30
C ALA A 97 7.68 -17.78 10.77
N LEU A 98 8.08 -17.33 9.57
CA LEU A 98 9.44 -17.51 9.09
C LEU A 98 10.38 -16.63 9.93
N PRO A 99 11.32 -17.22 10.70
CA PRO A 99 12.33 -16.44 11.39
C PRO A 99 13.13 -15.68 10.33
N GLY A 100 13.16 -14.35 10.45
CA GLY A 100 13.92 -13.49 9.56
C GLY A 100 15.29 -14.10 9.33
N THR A 101 15.62 -14.38 8.07
CA THR A 101 16.94 -14.86 7.70
C THR A 101 17.95 -13.88 8.28
N PRO A 102 18.83 -14.31 9.20
CA PRO A 102 19.88 -13.42 9.65
C PRO A 102 20.68 -13.06 8.40
N LYS A 103 20.68 -11.78 8.02
CA LYS A 103 21.70 -11.23 7.13
C LYS A 103 23.02 -11.49 7.82
N GLY A 104 23.65 -12.61 7.48
CA GLY A 104 25.07 -12.79 7.69
C GLY A 104 25.75 -11.63 6.97
N ASN A 105 26.43 -10.78 7.73
CA ASN A 105 27.53 -9.97 7.23
C ASN A 105 28.53 -9.73 8.36
N GLY A 106 29.64 -10.43 8.21
CA GLY A 106 31.01 -10.15 8.63
C GLY A 106 31.29 -9.17 9.79
N ALA A 107 31.97 -9.71 10.79
CA ALA A 107 33.25 -9.18 11.26
C ALA A 107 34.13 -10.37 11.69
#